data_AF-A0A8S3XUS0-F1
#
_entry.id   AF-A0A8S3XUS0-F1
#
_cell.length_a   1.000
_cell.length_b   1.000
_cell.length_c   1.000
_cell.angle_alpha   90.00
_cell.angle_beta   90.00
_cell.angle_gamma   90.00
#
_symmetry.space_group_name_H-M   'P 1'
#
loop_
_entity.id
_entity.type
_entity.pdbx_description
1 polymer ?
#
loop_
_entity_poly.entity_id
_entity_poly.type
_entity_poly.pdbx_seq_one_letter_code
_entity_poly.pdbx_strand_id
1 'polypeptide(L)'
;MCFCLFLGVLISVKLYLVPHHRKKDLNTELVIMSLFDTVFIIDFVFTIVFIVAAHKKNHQLLRIYYKYGLVSFVMIFLLCLVLTGIDIFNNFYIIALKDIINIVTFGAAVIIFNLYLLSMIRSEILKLENNTQLAFVNHVTDPQRYVENGVNV
;
A
#
# COMPACT_ATOMS: atom_id res chain seq x y z
N MET A 1 4.56 -1.75 1.36
CA MET A 1 5.44 -0.66 0.87
C MET A 1 5.91 0.27 1.99
N CYS A 2 5.04 0.79 2.86
CA CYS A 2 5.47 1.60 4.01
C CYS A 2 5.32 0.91 5.37
N PHE A 3 4.91 -0.36 5.39
CA PHE A 3 4.69 -1.12 6.61
C PHE A 3 6.01 -1.31 7.38
N CYS A 4 7.08 -1.65 6.66
CA CYS A 4 8.41 -1.86 7.26
C CYS A 4 9.07 -0.57 7.72
N LEU A 5 8.95 0.53 6.96
CA LEU A 5 9.47 1.82 7.40
C LEU A 5 8.76 2.30 8.66
N PHE A 6 7.44 2.11 8.72
CA PHE A 6 6.65 2.49 9.90
C PHE A 6 6.96 1.62 11.12
N LEU A 7 7.01 0.29 10.96
CA LEU A 7 7.43 -0.62 12.02
C LEU A 7 8.86 -0.37 12.47
N GLY A 8 9.78 -0.10 11.55
CA GLY A 8 11.19 0.15 11.84
C GLY A 8 11.38 1.42 12.65
N VAL A 9 10.66 2.49 12.31
CA VAL A 9 10.65 3.73 13.09
C VAL A 9 9.99 3.52 14.45
N LEU A 10 8.87 2.81 14.53
CA LEU A 10 8.22 2.51 15.82
C LEU A 10 9.11 1.66 16.74
N ILE A 11 9.77 0.64 16.20
CA ILE A 11 10.71 -0.20 16.95
C ILE A 11 11.89 0.65 17.39
N SER A 12 12.46 1.49 16.52
CA SER A 12 13.58 2.38 16.85
C SER A 12 13.21 3.39 17.94
N VAL A 13 12.02 3.99 17.87
CA VAL A 13 11.49 4.93 18.86
C VAL A 13 11.23 4.22 20.19
N LYS A 14 10.63 3.02 20.19
CA LYS A 14 10.47 2.18 21.40
C LYS A 14 11.82 1.77 21.98
N LEU A 15 12.80 1.42 21.14
CA LEU A 15 14.14 1.05 21.58
C LEU A 15 14.84 2.22 22.28
N TYR A 16 14.64 3.44 21.75
CA TYR A 16 15.19 4.69 22.25
C TYR A 16 14.48 5.20 23.51
N LEU A 17 13.15 5.04 23.59
CA LEU A 17 12.33 5.46 24.73
C LEU A 17 12.35 4.49 25.91
N VAL A 18 12.65 3.20 25.70
CA VAL A 18 12.82 2.25 26.81
C VAL A 18 14.08 2.66 27.59
N PRO A 19 13.94 3.15 28.84
CA PRO A 19 15.09 3.61 29.60
C PRO A 19 16.04 2.44 29.85
N HIS A 20 17.33 2.75 29.74
CA HIS A 20 18.51 1.88 29.81
C HIS A 20 18.61 0.93 31.04
N HIS A 21 17.62 0.93 31.93
CA HIS A 21 17.62 0.22 33.22
C HIS A 21 17.02 -1.19 33.23
N ARG A 22 16.43 -1.68 32.13
CA ARG A 22 16.04 -3.10 32.01
C ARG A 22 17.11 -3.84 31.22
N LYS A 23 17.78 -4.83 31.83
CA LYS A 23 18.61 -5.80 31.10
C LYS A 23 17.71 -6.45 30.04
N LYS A 24 17.84 -6.03 28.78
CA LYS A 24 17.11 -6.62 27.67
C LYS A 24 17.75 -7.97 27.39
N ASP A 25 16.97 -9.04 27.43
CA ASP A 25 17.45 -10.37 27.04
C ASP A 25 17.81 -10.34 25.55
N LEU A 26 19.07 -10.66 25.23
CA LEU A 26 19.62 -10.70 23.86
C LEU A 26 18.73 -11.52 22.90
N ASN A 27 18.11 -12.58 23.41
CA ASN A 27 17.18 -13.42 22.65
C ASN A 27 15.93 -12.65 22.19
N THR A 28 15.42 -11.73 23.02
CA THR A 28 14.22 -10.94 22.67
C THR A 28 14.55 -9.94 21.56
N GLU A 29 15.72 -9.31 21.59
CA GLU A 29 16.14 -8.39 20.53
C GLU A 29 16.38 -9.11 19.20
N LEU A 30 17.00 -10.28 19.23
CA LEU A 30 17.20 -11.12 18.04
C LEU A 30 15.87 -11.55 17.41
N VAL A 31 14.87 -11.92 18.22
CA VAL A 31 13.53 -12.27 17.72
C VAL A 31 12.85 -11.07 17.06
N ILE A 32 12.95 -9.87 17.67
CA ILE A 32 12.36 -8.65 17.12
C ILE A 32 13.02 -8.27 15.79
N MET A 33 14.35 -8.33 15.71
CA MET A 33 15.11 -8.08 14.47
C MET A 33 14.74 -9.09 13.37
N SER A 34 14.68 -10.38 13.70
CA SER A 34 14.31 -11.42 12.73
C SER A 34 12.88 -11.27 12.20
N LEU A 35 11.93 -10.90 13.07
CA LEU A 35 10.57 -10.59 12.64
C LEU A 35 10.55 -9.38 11.70
N PHE A 36 11.32 -8.34 12.01
CA PHE A 36 11.45 -7.16 11.16
C PHE A 36 11.98 -7.51 9.76
N ASP A 37 13.07 -8.29 9.69
CA ASP A 37 13.68 -8.71 8.42
C ASP A 37 12.70 -9.53 7.57
N THR A 38 11.93 -10.40 8.20
CA THR A 38 10.93 -11.23 7.51
C THR A 38 9.84 -10.36 6.88
N VAL A 39 9.33 -9.39 7.64
CA VAL A 39 8.32 -8.45 7.15
C VAL A 39 8.90 -7.58 6.04
N PHE A 40 10.17 -7.16 6.15
CA PHE A 40 10.88 -6.39 5.12
C PHE A 40 10.99 -7.15 3.79
N ILE A 41 11.39 -8.41 3.84
CA ILE A 41 11.49 -9.25 2.63
C ILE A 41 10.12 -9.39 1.96
N ILE A 42 9.06 -9.62 2.74
CA ILE A 42 7.69 -9.73 2.20
C ILE A 42 7.30 -8.42 1.49
N ASP A 43 7.49 -7.28 2.15
CA ASP A 43 7.13 -5.96 1.62
C ASP A 43 7.95 -5.62 0.35
N PHE A 44 9.22 -6.04 0.30
CA PHE A 44 10.09 -5.90 -0.86
C PHE A 44 9.60 -6.72 -2.05
N VAL A 45 9.23 -7.99 -1.83
CA VAL A 45 8.66 -8.86 -2.87
C VAL A 45 7.37 -8.26 -3.44
N PHE A 46 6.46 -7.80 -2.59
CA PHE A 46 5.21 -7.16 -3.03
C PHE A 46 5.48 -5.87 -3.82
N THR A 47 6.52 -5.12 -3.47
CA THR A 47 6.94 -3.91 -4.20
C THR A 47 7.45 -4.26 -5.60
N ILE A 48 8.25 -5.32 -5.74
CA ILE A 48 8.69 -5.81 -7.06
C ILE A 48 7.49 -6.23 -7.90
N VAL A 49 6.57 -7.01 -7.33
CA VAL A 49 5.34 -7.43 -8.02
C VAL A 49 4.54 -6.21 -8.50
N PHE A 50 4.45 -5.16 -7.68
CA PHE A 50 3.81 -3.91 -8.06
C PHE A 50 4.49 -3.24 -9.26
N ILE A 51 5.81 -3.07 -9.21
CA ILE A 51 6.58 -2.46 -10.31
C ILE A 51 6.39 -3.26 -11.61
N VAL A 52 6.47 -4.60 -11.53
CA VAL A 52 6.26 -5.48 -12.69
C VAL A 52 4.82 -5.38 -13.21
N ALA A 53 3.83 -5.34 -12.33
CA ALA A 53 2.41 -5.22 -12.71
C ALA A 53 2.12 -3.89 -13.41
N ALA A 54 2.67 -2.79 -12.88
CA ALA A 54 2.57 -1.45 -13.48
C ALA A 54 3.26 -1.41 -14.86
N HIS A 55 4.49 -1.94 -14.96
CA HIS A 55 5.23 -1.99 -16.21
C HIS A 55 4.52 -2.83 -17.29
N LYS A 56 4.02 -4.02 -16.92
CA LYS A 56 3.30 -4.91 -17.84
C LYS A 56 1.85 -4.48 -18.09
N LYS A 57 1.37 -3.38 -17.47
CA LYS A 57 -0.02 -2.90 -17.55
C LYS A 57 -1.05 -4.01 -17.32
N ASN A 58 -0.72 -4.98 -16.46
CA ASN A 58 -1.57 -6.15 -16.23
C ASN A 58 -2.64 -5.81 -15.19
N HIS A 59 -3.87 -5.61 -15.65
CA HIS A 59 -5.01 -5.23 -14.82
C HIS A 59 -5.32 -6.21 -13.67
N GLN A 60 -5.10 -7.51 -13.87
CA GLN A 60 -5.39 -8.51 -12.84
C GLN A 60 -4.42 -8.40 -11.67
N LEU A 61 -3.12 -8.28 -11.96
CA LEU A 61 -2.08 -8.13 -10.94
C LEU A 61 -2.22 -6.80 -10.20
N LEU A 62 -2.54 -5.71 -10.91
CA LEU A 62 -2.76 -4.41 -10.28
C LEU A 62 -3.97 -4.43 -9.31
N ARG A 63 -5.05 -5.15 -9.68
CA ARG A 63 -6.25 -5.28 -8.82
C ARG A 63 -5.99 -6.10 -7.56
N ILE A 64 -5.20 -7.17 -7.67
CA ILE A 64 -4.75 -7.96 -6.52
C ILE A 64 -3.89 -7.10 -5.60
N TYR A 65 -2.93 -6.36 -6.18
CA TYR A 65 -2.08 -5.45 -5.42
C TYR A 65 -2.88 -4.34 -4.73
N TYR A 66 -3.89 -3.78 -5.38
CA TYR A 66 -4.78 -2.76 -4.79
C TYR A 66 -5.51 -3.29 -3.54
N LYS A 67 -6.08 -4.51 -3.61
CA LYS A 67 -6.73 -5.14 -2.45
C LYS A 67 -5.75 -5.37 -1.31
N TYR A 68 -4.56 -5.88 -1.62
CA TYR A 68 -3.50 -6.08 -0.64
C TYR A 68 -3.06 -4.76 0.02
N GLY A 69 -2.87 -3.71 -0.77
CA GLY A 69 -2.52 -2.37 -0.29
C GLY A 69 -3.58 -1.77 0.63
N LEU A 70 -4.88 -1.97 0.32
CA LEU A 70 -5.98 -1.47 1.13
C LEU A 70 -6.07 -2.19 2.48
N VAL A 71 -5.96 -3.53 2.49
CA VAL A 71 -5.94 -4.31 3.74
C VAL A 71 -4.74 -3.91 4.59
N SER A 72 -3.56 -3.81 3.98
CA SER A 72 -2.33 -3.40 4.67
C SER A 72 -2.45 -1.99 5.27
N PHE A 73 -3.07 -1.05 4.54
CA PHE A 73 -3.32 0.30 5.03
C PHE A 73 -4.22 0.32 6.28
N VAL A 74 -5.32 -0.44 6.27
CA VAL A 74 -6.22 -0.54 7.43
C VAL A 74 -5.49 -1.15 8.63
N MET A 75 -4.66 -2.17 8.41
CA MET A 75 -3.87 -2.79 9.48
C MET A 75 -2.86 -1.80 10.09
N ILE A 76 -2.17 -0.99 9.28
CA ILE A 76 -1.26 0.07 9.76
C ILE A 76 -2.02 1.08 10.61
N PHE A 77 -3.17 1.53 10.11
CA PHE A 77 -3.98 2.54 10.79
C PHE A 77 -4.44 2.06 12.17
N LEU A 78 -4.95 0.82 12.25
CA LEU A 78 -5.34 0.21 13.53
C LEU A 78 -4.15 0.03 14.47
N LEU A 79 -3.02 -0.47 13.97
CA LEU A 79 -1.81 -0.64 14.77
C LEU A 79 -1.31 0.71 15.32
N CYS A 80 -1.32 1.75 14.50
CA CYS A 80 -0.95 3.10 14.90
C CYS A 80 -1.86 3.62 16.03
N LEU A 81 -3.17 3.42 15.92
CA LEU A 81 -4.14 3.80 16.96
C LEU A 81 -3.89 3.07 18.28
N VAL A 82 -3.68 1.75 18.22
CA VAL A 82 -3.43 0.93 19.41
C VAL A 82 -2.12 1.36 20.10
N LEU A 83 -1.03 1.50 19.36
CA LEU A 83 0.26 1.87 19.92
C LEU A 83 0.23 3.28 20.53
N THR A 84 -0.34 4.24 19.80
CA THR A 84 -0.49 5.62 20.30
C THR A 84 -1.39 5.65 21.54
N GLY A 85 -2.48 4.87 21.56
CA GLY A 85 -3.38 4.77 22.70
C GLY A 85 -2.69 4.19 23.95
N ILE A 86 -1.90 3.12 23.78
CA ILE A 86 -1.13 2.53 24.88
C ILE A 86 -0.09 3.52 25.42
N ASP A 87 0.61 4.24 24.55
CA ASP A 87 1.65 5.19 24.96
C ASP A 87 1.06 6.41 25.69
N ILE A 88 -0.08 6.93 25.23
CA ILE A 88 -0.82 8.00 25.92
C ILE A 88 -1.30 7.53 27.31
N PHE A 89 -1.83 6.30 27.41
CA PHE A 89 -2.34 5.77 28.67
C PHE A 89 -1.23 5.52 29.70
N ASN A 90 -0.09 4.95 29.28
CA ASN A 90 0.99 4.57 30.20
C ASN A 90 1.92 5.71 30.59
N ASN A 91 2.14 6.70 29.71
CA ASN A 91 3.20 7.71 29.90
C ASN A 91 2.70 9.15 29.74
N PHE A 92 1.45 9.41 30.15
CA PHE A 92 0.80 10.73 30.04
C PHE A 92 1.66 11.91 30.57
N TYR A 93 2.52 11.65 31.57
CA TYR A 93 3.39 12.66 32.18
C TYR A 93 4.86 12.63 31.73
N ILE A 94 5.33 11.55 31.08
CA ILE A 94 6.76 11.32 30.81
C ILE A 94 7.11 11.57 29.34
N ILE A 95 6.16 11.37 28.41
CA ILE A 95 6.43 11.64 26.99
C ILE A 95 6.44 13.16 26.76
N ALA A 96 7.58 13.69 26.32
CA ALA A 96 7.68 15.08 25.94
C ALA A 96 6.72 15.35 24.76
N LEU A 97 5.98 16.47 24.79
CA LEU A 97 5.10 16.90 23.69
C LEU A 97 5.80 16.84 22.31
N LYS A 98 7.12 17.07 22.29
CA LYS A 98 7.98 16.95 21.11
C LYS A 98 7.96 15.55 20.48
N ASP A 99 7.97 14.50 21.28
CA ASP A 99 7.97 13.12 20.79
C ASP A 99 6.59 12.73 20.24
N ILE A 100 5.51 13.18 20.89
CA ILE A 100 4.15 13.01 20.38
C ILE A 100 4.00 13.69 19.02
N ILE A 101 4.46 14.94 18.90
CA ILE A 101 4.41 15.68 17.63
C ILE A 101 5.20 14.93 16.55
N ASN A 102 6.42 14.48 16.84
CA ASN A 102 7.22 13.73 15.87
C ASN A 102 6.54 12.44 15.40
N ILE A 103 6.00 11.64 16.34
CA ILE A 103 5.30 10.38 16.03
C ILE A 103 4.05 10.66 15.18
N VAL A 104 3.24 11.65 15.57
CA VAL A 104 2.02 12.01 14.85
C VAL A 104 2.33 12.57 13.46
N THR A 105 3.31 13.47 13.33
CA THR A 105 3.71 14.04 12.04
C THR A 105 4.27 12.96 11.10
N PHE A 106 5.12 12.06 11.61
CA PHE A 106 5.65 10.95 10.83
C PHE A 106 4.55 9.97 10.43
N GLY A 107 3.68 9.56 11.36
CA GLY A 107 2.54 8.69 11.09
C GLY A 107 1.59 9.29 10.05
N ALA A 108 1.29 10.59 10.15
CA ALA A 108 0.48 11.30 9.17
C ALA A 108 1.13 11.30 7.78
N ALA A 109 2.43 11.57 7.68
CA ALA A 109 3.17 11.54 6.41
C ALA A 109 3.10 10.15 5.76
N VAL A 110 3.27 9.08 6.55
CA VAL A 110 3.16 7.70 6.08
C VAL A 110 1.74 7.41 5.58
N ILE A 111 0.70 7.82 6.31
CA ILE A 111 -0.70 7.61 5.92
C ILE A 111 -0.99 8.33 4.59
N ILE A 112 -0.60 9.60 4.48
CA ILE A 112 -0.80 10.41 3.27
C ILE A 112 -0.09 9.76 2.07
N PHE A 113 1.15 9.31 2.26
CA PHE A 113 1.91 8.66 1.21
C PHE A 113 1.27 7.33 0.74
N ASN A 114 0.78 6.50 1.67
CA ASN A 114 0.07 5.27 1.29
C ASN A 114 -1.24 5.58 0.55
N LEU A 115 -2.01 6.58 1.00
CA LEU A 115 -3.22 7.03 0.31
C LEU A 115 -2.93 7.54 -1.10
N TYR A 116 -1.81 8.25 -1.27
CA TYR A 116 -1.34 8.70 -2.58
C TYR A 116 -1.05 7.52 -3.50
N LEU A 117 -0.26 6.53 -3.05
CA LEU A 117 0.04 5.33 -3.84
C LEU A 117 -1.23 4.55 -4.19
N LEU A 118 -2.14 4.35 -3.24
CA LEU A 118 -3.45 3.70 -3.47
C LEU A 118 -4.28 4.45 -4.53
N SER A 119 -4.28 5.78 -4.47
CA SER A 119 -4.99 6.63 -5.43
C SER A 119 -4.36 6.58 -6.82
N MET A 120 -3.04 6.53 -6.91
CA MET A 120 -2.30 6.33 -8.16
C MET A 120 -2.66 4.99 -8.80
N ILE A 121 -2.61 3.90 -8.03
CA ILE A 121 -2.96 2.55 -8.51
C ILE A 121 -4.40 2.51 -9.00
N ARG A 122 -5.35 3.08 -8.23
CA ARG A 122 -6.75 3.17 -8.64
C ARG A 122 -6.92 3.89 -9.97
N SER A 123 -6.19 5.00 -10.15
CA SER A 123 -6.24 5.78 -11.39
C SER A 123 -5.68 5.00 -12.59
N GLU A 124 -4.65 4.18 -12.40
CA GLU A 124 -4.14 3.29 -13.46
C GLU A 124 -5.13 2.17 -13.80
N ILE A 125 -5.79 1.55 -12.81
CA ILE A 125 -6.82 0.53 -13.04
C ILE A 125 -7.95 1.11 -13.90
N LEU A 126 -8.45 2.30 -13.55
CA LEU A 126 -9.53 2.97 -14.30
C LEU A 126 -9.12 3.30 -15.74
N LYS A 127 -7.87 3.72 -15.96
CA LYS A 127 -7.35 3.99 -17.32
C LYS A 127 -7.26 2.71 -18.15
N LEU A 128 -6.89 1.59 -17.54
CA LEU A 128 -6.80 0.29 -18.22
C LEU A 128 -8.20 -0.23 -18.56
N GLU A 129 -9.15 -0.09 -17.65
CA GLU A 129 -10.55 -0.50 -17.84
C GLU A 129 -11.24 0.28 -18.98
N ASN A 130 -11.03 1.60 -19.04
CA ASN A 130 -11.62 2.45 -20.07
C ASN A 130 -11.02 2.18 -21.48
N ASN A 131 -9.71 1.91 -21.57
CA ASN A 131 -9.07 1.60 -22.85
C ASN A 131 -9.47 0.23 -23.42
N THR A 132 -9.89 -0.73 -22.58
CA THR A 132 -10.46 -2.00 -23.06
C THR A 132 -11.87 -1.86 -23.66
N GLN A 133 -12.61 -0.79 -23.33
CA GLN A 133 -13.95 -0.53 -23.87
C GLN A 133 -13.93 0.22 -25.21
N LEU A 134 -12.81 0.85 -25.56
CA LEU A 134 -12.56 1.42 -26.89
C LEU A 134 -12.03 0.36 -27.86
N ALA A 135 -12.60 -0.84 -27.85
CA ALA A 135 -12.50 -1.71 -29.01
C ALA A 135 -13.28 -1.03 -30.13
N PHE A 136 -12.58 -0.36 -31.04
CA PHE A 136 -13.15 0.25 -32.24
C PHE A 136 -14.01 -0.79 -32.95
N VAL A 137 -15.34 -0.66 -32.80
CA VAL A 137 -16.29 -1.38 -33.62
C VAL A 137 -16.09 -0.83 -35.03
N ASN A 138 -15.28 -1.53 -35.80
CA ASN A 138 -14.98 -1.19 -37.18
C ASN A 138 -16.28 -1.32 -37.99
N HIS A 139 -17.03 -0.22 -38.11
CA HIS A 139 -18.22 -0.12 -38.96
C HIS A 139 -17.88 -0.15 -40.46
N VAL A 140 -16.61 -0.36 -40.83
CA VAL A 140 -16.17 -0.44 -42.24
C VAL A 140 -16.48 -1.81 -42.87
N THR A 141 -17.05 -2.74 -42.11
CA THR A 141 -17.56 -4.03 -42.62
C THR A 141 -19.05 -4.21 -42.33
N ASP A 142 -19.85 -3.15 -42.48
CA ASP A 142 -21.22 -3.35 -42.94
C ASP A 142 -21.15 -3.49 -44.47
N PRO A 143 -21.22 -4.71 -45.04
CA PRO A 143 -21.45 -4.85 -46.46
C PRO A 143 -22.83 -4.25 -46.74
N GLN A 144 -22.82 -3.03 -47.30
CA GLN A 144 -23.94 -2.50 -48.05
C GLN A 144 -24.43 -3.61 -48.96
N ARG A 145 -25.63 -4.09 -48.65
CA ARG A 145 -26.36 -5.10 -49.39
C ARG A 145 -26.84 -4.45 -50.69
N TYR A 146 -25.93 -4.15 -51.60
CA TYR A 146 -26.24 -3.93 -53.01
C TYR A 146 -26.31 -5.31 -53.68
N VAL A 147 -27.51 -5.88 -53.65
CA VAL A 147 -27.96 -6.91 -54.59
C VAL A 147 -29.34 -6.39 -55.02
N GLU A 148 -29.41 -5.54 -56.04
CA GLU A 148 -29.40 -5.93 -57.46
C GLU A 148 -30.39 -7.07 -57.73
N ASN A 149 -31.68 -6.73 -57.81
CA ASN A 149 -32.65 -7.39 -58.68
C ASN A 149 -33.25 -6.23 -59.50
N GLY A 150 -32.83 -5.97 -60.73
CA GLY A 150 -32.72 -6.96 -61.80
C GLY A 150 -34.07 -7.04 -62.49
N VAL A 151 -34.39 -6.00 -63.26
CA VAL A 151 -35.47 -6.00 -64.26
C VAL A 151 -35.23 -7.15 -65.22
N ASN A 152 -36.23 -8.01 -65.41
CA ASN A 152 -36.34 -8.88 -66.57
C ASN A 152 -37.83 -9.09 -66.91
N VAL A 153 -38.18 -8.55 -68.09
CA VAL A 153 -39.34 -8.82 -68.97
C VAL A 153 -40.73 -8.46 -68.44
#